data_AF-A0A1C4JJM9-F1
#
_entry.id   AF-A0A1C4JJM9-F1
#
_cell.length_a   1.000
_cell.length_b   1.000
_cell.length_c   1.000
_cell.angle_alpha   90.00
_cell.angle_beta   90.00
_cell.angle_gamma   90.00
#
_symmetry.space_group_name_H-M   'P 1'
#
loop_
_entity.id
_entity.type
_entity.pdbx_description
1 polymer ?
#
loop_
_entity_poly.entity_id
_entity_poly.type
_entity_poly.pdbx_seq_one_letter_code
_entity_poly.pdbx_strand_id
1 'polypeptide(L)'
;MRTVRINRTALTRNTLAALSGLLAGFAALTVAELVSAAVRPEASPVTAVGGAAIDRTPTGVKDWAIRTFGENDKIVLQLGIVVTLALFAVAVGLLALRHRRTGSAAVLVFGAVGTAAAVSRPDSTGFTDGLPSLVGAVAGAILLYVLVGRLTRPRTVAGEEDESGWDRRGFLIAATAAAAASTAAGAVGRALNSRSAQDAVASRDAVRLPAPASAAKPIPAGAQPRVRGISSFTTPNDDFYRVDTALVVPKVDANTWRLRIHGKGVRRDLEFSYQDLLDRPLIEREITLCCVSNEVGGPYIGHARWIGVRLADLLKEAGVKPPSRGGEADQIISRSVDGMTLGTPVEDVMDGRDAMLALGMNGEPLPFVNGFPVRMLVPGLYGYVS
;
A
#
# COMPACT_ATOMS: atom_id res chain seq x y z
N MET A 1 -41.33 -12.05 -37.46
CA MET A 1 -40.74 -11.04 -36.56
C MET A 1 -41.31 -11.21 -35.15
N ARG A 2 -40.54 -11.79 -34.21
CA ARG A 2 -40.93 -11.79 -32.79
C ARG A 2 -40.67 -10.39 -32.24
N THR A 3 -41.73 -9.64 -32.00
CA THR A 3 -41.67 -8.36 -31.29
C THR A 3 -41.21 -8.61 -29.86
N VAL A 4 -39.94 -8.32 -29.58
CA VAL A 4 -39.40 -8.31 -28.21
C VAL A 4 -40.06 -7.14 -27.47
N ARG A 5 -41.17 -7.40 -26.77
CA ARG A 5 -41.73 -6.45 -25.80
C ARG A 5 -40.79 -6.40 -24.60
N ILE A 6 -39.90 -5.41 -24.57
CA ILE A 6 -39.11 -5.10 -23.37
C ILE A 6 -40.09 -4.59 -22.31
N ASN A 7 -40.37 -5.43 -21.30
CA ASN A 7 -41.29 -5.10 -20.23
C ASN A 7 -40.64 -4.07 -19.29
N ARG A 8 -41.21 -2.86 -19.16
CA ARG A 8 -40.62 -1.75 -18.38
C ARG A 8 -40.31 -2.16 -16.92
N THR A 9 -41.14 -3.00 -16.34
CA THR A 9 -40.99 -3.54 -14.97
C THR A 9 -39.78 -4.45 -14.80
N ALA A 10 -39.42 -5.23 -15.83
CA ALA A 10 -38.22 -6.06 -15.83
C ALA A 10 -36.95 -5.20 -15.94
N LEU A 11 -36.99 -4.14 -16.75
CA LEU A 11 -35.88 -3.18 -16.87
C LEU A 11 -35.61 -2.48 -15.53
N THR A 12 -36.66 -2.00 -14.85
CA THR A 12 -36.54 -1.35 -13.54
C THR A 12 -35.98 -2.29 -12.48
N ARG A 13 -36.42 -3.56 -12.44
CA ARG A 13 -35.91 -4.57 -11.49
C ARG A 13 -34.43 -4.89 -11.71
N ASN A 14 -33.98 -5.02 -12.95
CA ASN A 14 -32.58 -5.25 -13.26
C ASN A 14 -31.72 -4.05 -12.85
N THR A 15 -32.17 -2.82 -13.11
CA THR A 15 -31.46 -1.60 -12.68
C THR A 15 -31.33 -1.54 -11.15
N LEU A 16 -32.41 -1.85 -10.41
CA LEU A 16 -32.39 -1.84 -8.95
C LEU A 16 -31.55 -2.97 -8.35
N ALA A 17 -31.49 -4.13 -9.00
CA ALA A 17 -30.60 -5.21 -8.63
C ALA A 17 -29.12 -4.83 -8.84
N ALA A 18 -28.80 -4.19 -9.97
CA ALA A 18 -27.47 -3.62 -10.21
C ALA A 18 -27.09 -2.56 -9.17
N LEU A 19 -28.02 -1.65 -8.82
CA LEU A 19 -27.83 -0.67 -7.75
C LEU A 19 -27.64 -1.34 -6.37
N SER A 20 -28.38 -2.41 -6.09
CA SER A 20 -28.21 -3.19 -4.85
C SER A 20 -26.82 -3.81 -4.76
N GLY A 21 -26.30 -4.30 -5.89
CA GLY A 21 -24.94 -4.79 -6.04
C GLY A 21 -23.91 -3.71 -5.74
N LEU A 22 -24.00 -2.56 -6.42
CA LEU A 22 -23.10 -1.41 -6.23
C LEU A 22 -23.12 -0.91 -4.77
N LEU A 23 -24.30 -0.79 -4.17
CA LEU A 23 -24.45 -0.34 -2.79
C LEU A 23 -23.87 -1.36 -1.80
N ALA A 24 -24.05 -2.66 -2.04
CA ALA A 24 -23.42 -3.71 -1.25
C ALA A 24 -21.89 -3.70 -1.37
N GLY A 25 -21.36 -3.48 -2.58
CA GLY A 25 -19.93 -3.32 -2.81
C GLY A 25 -19.37 -2.09 -2.10
N PHE A 26 -20.06 -0.95 -2.18
CA PHE A 26 -19.69 0.28 -1.47
C PHE A 26 -19.71 0.08 0.05
N ALA A 27 -20.73 -0.59 0.58
CA ALA A 27 -20.81 -0.94 2.00
C ALA A 27 -19.67 -1.87 2.43
N ALA A 28 -19.35 -2.87 1.61
CA ALA A 28 -18.25 -3.79 1.90
C ALA A 28 -16.91 -3.04 1.98
N LEU A 29 -16.62 -2.16 1.02
CA LEU A 29 -15.39 -1.37 1.00
C LEU A 29 -15.30 -0.38 2.16
N THR A 30 -16.38 0.34 2.47
CA THR A 30 -16.39 1.33 3.57
C THR A 30 -16.28 0.69 4.94
N VAL A 31 -16.91 -0.47 5.15
CA VAL A 31 -16.75 -1.26 6.37
C VAL A 31 -15.32 -1.81 6.45
N ALA A 32 -14.78 -2.35 5.37
CA ALA A 32 -13.42 -2.87 5.36
C ALA A 32 -12.39 -1.77 5.65
N GLU A 33 -12.55 -0.58 5.07
CA GLU A 33 -11.65 0.57 5.30
C GLU A 33 -11.71 1.07 6.76
N LEU A 34 -12.88 1.02 7.38
CA LEU A 34 -13.02 1.31 8.81
C LEU A 34 -12.30 0.27 9.67
N VAL A 35 -12.39 -1.01 9.31
CA VAL A 35 -11.70 -2.09 10.02
C VAL A 35 -10.19 -2.03 9.80
N SER A 36 -9.72 -1.67 8.60
CA SER A 36 -8.28 -1.53 8.33
C SER A 36 -7.66 -0.40 9.15
N ALA A 37 -8.40 0.66 9.47
CA ALA A 37 -7.92 1.71 10.39
C ALA A 37 -7.57 1.17 11.80
N ALA A 38 -8.19 0.06 12.23
CA ALA A 38 -7.92 -0.57 13.52
C ALA A 38 -6.89 -1.71 13.46
N VAL A 39 -6.62 -2.25 12.26
CA VAL A 39 -5.63 -3.32 12.03
C VAL A 39 -4.33 -2.70 11.51
N ARG A 40 -4.35 -2.26 10.26
CA ARG A 40 -3.32 -1.45 9.58
C ARG A 40 -3.84 -0.99 8.21
N PRO A 41 -3.47 0.21 7.71
CA PRO A 41 -3.93 0.70 6.41
C PRO A 41 -3.57 -0.21 5.22
N GLU A 42 -2.44 -0.92 5.28
CA GLU A 42 -1.97 -1.78 4.18
C GLU A 42 -2.80 -3.06 4.01
N ALA A 43 -3.58 -3.43 5.03
CA ALA A 43 -4.51 -4.57 5.02
C ALA A 43 -5.86 -4.23 4.35
N SER A 44 -6.04 -2.99 3.86
CA SER A 44 -7.23 -2.62 3.08
C SER A 44 -7.42 -3.56 1.88
N PRO A 45 -8.64 -4.06 1.60
CA PRO A 45 -8.86 -5.05 0.54
C PRO A 45 -8.40 -4.58 -0.83
N VAL A 46 -8.54 -3.29 -1.15
CA VAL A 46 -8.11 -2.73 -2.43
C VAL A 46 -6.59 -2.83 -2.59
N THR A 47 -5.85 -2.51 -1.54
CA THR A 47 -4.39 -2.59 -1.52
C THR A 47 -3.91 -4.03 -1.53
N ALA A 48 -4.49 -4.90 -0.70
CA ALA A 48 -4.10 -6.30 -0.58
C ALA A 48 -4.41 -7.11 -1.85
N VAL A 49 -5.62 -6.98 -2.40
CA VAL A 49 -6.01 -7.65 -3.66
C VAL A 49 -5.29 -7.03 -4.85
N GLY A 50 -5.14 -5.70 -4.87
CA GLY A 50 -4.40 -4.99 -5.90
C GLY A 50 -2.95 -5.46 -5.99
N GLY A 51 -2.23 -5.49 -4.86
CA GLY A 51 -0.86 -6.03 -4.79
C GLY A 51 -0.78 -7.49 -5.24
N ALA A 52 -1.66 -8.34 -4.71
CA ALA A 52 -1.68 -9.77 -5.09
C ALA A 52 -1.98 -10.01 -6.58
N ALA A 53 -2.76 -9.14 -7.21
CA ALA A 53 -3.04 -9.17 -8.64
C ALA A 53 -1.83 -8.70 -9.46
N ILE A 54 -1.16 -7.63 -9.02
CA ILE A 54 0.12 -7.19 -9.62
C ILE A 54 1.13 -8.32 -9.58
N ASP A 55 1.32 -8.96 -8.42
CA ASP A 55 2.33 -10.01 -8.25
C ASP A 55 2.13 -11.18 -9.22
N ARG A 56 0.87 -11.51 -9.53
CA ARG A 56 0.50 -12.58 -10.46
C ARG A 56 0.39 -12.15 -11.92
N THR A 57 0.51 -10.86 -12.21
CA THR A 57 0.42 -10.35 -13.57
C THR A 57 1.66 -10.77 -14.38
N PRO A 58 1.50 -11.37 -15.57
CA PRO A 58 2.63 -11.75 -16.42
C PRO A 58 3.55 -10.55 -16.74
N THR A 59 4.85 -10.79 -16.77
CA THR A 59 5.87 -9.74 -16.96
C THR A 59 5.61 -8.89 -18.21
N GLY A 60 5.24 -9.50 -19.33
CA GLY A 60 4.97 -8.75 -20.57
C GLY A 60 3.83 -7.72 -20.46
N VAL A 61 2.83 -7.96 -19.59
CA VAL A 61 1.75 -7.02 -19.33
C VAL A 61 2.25 -5.86 -18.44
N LYS A 62 3.08 -6.17 -17.44
CA LYS A 62 3.73 -5.15 -16.60
C LYS A 62 4.63 -4.24 -17.44
N ASP A 63 5.49 -4.83 -18.26
CA ASP A 63 6.42 -4.07 -19.12
C ASP A 63 5.68 -3.20 -20.14
N TRP A 64 4.57 -3.69 -20.68
CA TRP A 64 3.70 -2.87 -21.53
C TRP A 64 3.08 -1.70 -20.76
N ALA A 65 2.57 -1.94 -19.56
CA ALA A 65 1.96 -0.90 -18.74
C ALA A 65 2.99 0.17 -18.32
N ILE A 66 4.17 -0.25 -17.85
CA ILE A 66 5.25 0.65 -17.45
C ILE A 66 5.72 1.52 -18.64
N ARG A 67 5.92 0.91 -19.82
CA ARG A 67 6.31 1.66 -21.03
C ARG A 67 5.24 2.65 -21.51
N THR A 68 3.97 2.32 -21.32
CA THR A 68 2.85 3.14 -21.82
C THR A 68 2.50 4.28 -20.86
N PHE A 69 2.51 4.02 -19.56
CA PHE A 69 2.00 4.93 -18.54
C PHE A 69 3.10 5.58 -17.66
N GLY A 70 4.34 5.10 -17.74
CA GLY A 70 5.46 5.62 -16.93
C GLY A 70 5.17 5.51 -15.44
N GLU A 71 5.47 6.58 -14.69
CA GLU A 71 5.21 6.67 -13.23
C GLU A 71 3.71 6.69 -12.87
N ASN A 72 2.81 6.86 -13.85
CA ASN A 72 1.36 6.89 -13.64
C ASN A 72 0.70 5.50 -13.69
N ASP A 73 1.47 4.43 -13.91
CA ASP A 73 0.97 3.05 -13.98
C ASP A 73 0.11 2.66 -12.75
N LYS A 74 0.54 3.10 -11.56
CA LYS A 74 -0.18 2.88 -10.29
C LYS A 74 -1.56 3.53 -10.26
N ILE A 75 -1.71 4.75 -10.78
CA ILE A 75 -3.00 5.45 -10.81
C ILE A 75 -3.96 4.74 -11.76
N VAL A 76 -3.46 4.35 -12.94
CA VAL A 76 -4.24 3.60 -13.94
C VAL A 76 -4.71 2.27 -13.35
N LEU A 77 -3.82 1.57 -12.64
CA LEU A 77 -4.15 0.32 -11.97
C LEU A 77 -5.22 0.51 -10.89
N GLN A 78 -5.09 1.52 -10.02
CA GLN A 78 -6.09 1.83 -8.99
C GLN A 78 -7.46 2.09 -9.60
N LEU A 79 -7.52 2.89 -10.67
CA LEU A 79 -8.77 3.16 -11.39
C LEU A 79 -9.34 1.88 -12.03
N GLY A 80 -8.49 1.03 -12.61
CA GLY A 80 -8.88 -0.27 -13.16
C GLY A 80 -9.48 -1.22 -12.11
N ILE A 81 -8.91 -1.24 -10.90
CA ILE A 81 -9.44 -2.03 -9.78
C ILE A 81 -10.84 -1.52 -9.41
N VAL A 82 -11.04 -0.21 -9.25
CA VAL A 82 -12.34 0.37 -8.90
C VAL A 82 -13.41 0.05 -9.94
N VAL A 83 -13.08 0.19 -11.24
CA VAL A 83 -13.99 -0.16 -12.34
C VAL A 83 -14.34 -1.65 -12.31
N THR A 84 -13.35 -2.53 -12.10
CA THR A 84 -13.55 -3.98 -12.05
C THR A 84 -14.45 -4.37 -10.87
N LEU A 85 -14.22 -3.80 -9.69
CA LEU A 85 -15.05 -4.02 -8.50
C LEU A 85 -16.49 -3.56 -8.72
N ALA A 86 -16.69 -2.41 -9.38
CA ALA A 86 -18.02 -1.90 -9.71
C ALA A 86 -18.76 -2.84 -10.69
N LEU A 87 -18.08 -3.32 -11.73
CA LEU A 87 -18.65 -4.29 -12.68
C LEU A 87 -18.99 -5.62 -12.02
N PHE A 88 -18.11 -6.13 -11.15
CA PHE A 88 -18.36 -7.32 -10.35
C PHE A 88 -19.59 -7.14 -9.44
N ALA A 89 -19.68 -6.00 -8.75
CA ALA A 89 -20.82 -5.66 -7.90
C ALA A 89 -22.14 -5.62 -8.68
N VAL A 90 -22.16 -5.01 -9.87
CA VAL A 90 -23.32 -5.02 -10.77
C VAL A 90 -23.70 -6.45 -11.18
N ALA A 91 -22.73 -7.25 -11.62
CA ALA A 91 -22.97 -8.63 -12.06
C ALA A 91 -23.52 -9.51 -10.93
N VAL A 92 -22.96 -9.40 -9.72
CA VAL A 92 -23.43 -10.12 -8.54
C VAL A 92 -24.82 -9.64 -8.10
N GLY A 93 -25.11 -8.34 -8.22
CA GLY A 93 -26.44 -7.79 -8.01
C GLY A 93 -27.49 -8.39 -8.95
N LEU A 94 -27.19 -8.45 -10.24
CA LEU A 94 -28.04 -9.08 -11.26
C LEU A 94 -28.19 -10.59 -11.04
N LEU A 95 -27.12 -11.29 -10.64
CA LEU A 95 -27.15 -12.70 -10.29
C LEU A 95 -28.05 -12.96 -9.07
N ALA A 96 -27.92 -12.13 -8.03
CA ALA A 96 -28.69 -12.24 -6.80
C ALA A 96 -30.21 -12.11 -7.07
N LEU A 97 -30.61 -11.34 -8.07
CA LEU A 97 -32.03 -11.21 -8.45
C LEU A 97 -32.65 -12.55 -8.87
N ARG A 98 -31.86 -13.43 -9.49
CA ARG A 98 -32.29 -14.79 -9.90
C ARG A 98 -31.99 -15.82 -8.82
N HIS A 99 -30.82 -15.73 -8.20
CA HIS A 99 -30.31 -16.68 -7.22
C HIS A 99 -29.72 -15.94 -6.02
N ARG A 100 -30.60 -15.50 -5.11
CA ARG A 100 -30.26 -14.65 -3.96
C ARG A 100 -29.12 -15.21 -3.10
N ARG A 101 -29.14 -16.51 -2.82
CA ARG A 101 -28.08 -17.18 -2.03
C ARG A 101 -26.76 -17.23 -2.78
N THR A 102 -26.79 -17.52 -4.07
CA THR A 102 -25.59 -17.58 -4.93
C THR A 102 -24.93 -16.21 -5.06
N GLY A 103 -25.71 -15.13 -5.20
CA GLY A 103 -25.18 -13.77 -5.23
C GLY A 103 -24.46 -13.41 -3.93
N SER A 104 -25.07 -13.64 -2.77
CA SER A 104 -24.40 -13.42 -1.47
C SER A 104 -23.18 -14.32 -1.27
N ALA A 105 -23.24 -15.59 -1.69
CA ALA A 105 -22.10 -16.50 -1.64
C ALA A 105 -20.92 -16.00 -2.50
N ALA A 106 -21.19 -15.41 -3.68
CA ALA A 106 -20.16 -14.84 -4.53
C ALA A 106 -19.41 -13.67 -3.84
N VAL A 107 -20.12 -12.83 -3.08
CA VAL A 107 -19.49 -11.76 -2.27
C VAL A 107 -18.60 -12.36 -1.18
N LEU A 108 -19.06 -13.40 -0.48
CA LEU A 108 -18.27 -14.07 0.56
C LEU A 108 -17.03 -14.75 0.01
N VAL A 109 -17.13 -15.41 -1.16
CA VAL A 109 -15.98 -16.01 -1.85
C VAL A 109 -14.98 -14.94 -2.24
N PHE A 110 -15.43 -13.81 -2.78
CA PHE A 110 -14.56 -12.67 -3.09
C PHE A 110 -13.87 -12.14 -1.83
N GLY A 111 -14.60 -12.04 -0.71
CA GLY A 111 -14.06 -11.73 0.60
C GLY A 111 -12.97 -12.69 1.05
N ALA A 112 -13.19 -14.00 0.89
CA ALA A 112 -12.21 -15.03 1.23
C ALA A 112 -10.94 -14.92 0.37
N VAL A 113 -11.07 -14.58 -0.92
CA VAL A 113 -9.91 -14.26 -1.78
C VAL A 113 -9.17 -13.05 -1.24
N GLY A 114 -9.87 -11.98 -0.82
CA GLY A 114 -9.26 -10.82 -0.19
C GLY A 114 -8.55 -11.14 1.13
N THR A 115 -9.15 -11.96 1.99
CA THR A 115 -8.54 -12.45 3.24
C THR A 115 -7.28 -13.26 2.94
N ALA A 116 -7.34 -14.20 1.99
CA ALA A 116 -6.20 -15.02 1.61
C ALA A 116 -5.07 -14.16 1.02
N ALA A 117 -5.41 -13.19 0.15
CA ALA A 117 -4.46 -12.25 -0.41
C ALA A 117 -3.74 -11.48 0.70
N ALA A 118 -4.47 -10.87 1.64
CA ALA A 118 -3.90 -10.10 2.74
C ALA A 118 -2.98 -10.93 3.64
N VAL A 119 -3.41 -12.13 4.06
CA VAL A 119 -2.63 -13.00 4.94
C VAL A 119 -1.40 -13.59 4.24
N SER A 120 -1.45 -13.77 2.92
CA SER A 120 -0.32 -14.29 2.13
C SER A 120 0.76 -13.27 1.82
N ARG A 121 0.57 -12.00 2.18
CA ARG A 121 1.56 -10.96 1.88
C ARG A 121 2.85 -11.15 2.69
N PRO A 122 4.02 -10.83 2.13
CA PRO A 122 5.29 -10.89 2.85
C PRO A 122 5.34 -10.02 4.12
N ASP A 123 4.60 -8.90 4.14
CA ASP A 123 4.46 -8.02 5.31
C ASP A 123 3.34 -8.40 6.27
N SER A 124 2.67 -9.54 6.05
CA SER A 124 1.59 -9.98 6.92
C SER A 124 2.10 -10.18 8.36
N THR A 125 1.45 -9.52 9.30
CA THR A 125 1.78 -9.61 10.73
C THR A 125 1.00 -10.73 11.44
N GLY A 126 -0.02 -11.27 10.78
CA GLY A 126 -0.83 -12.36 11.29
C GLY A 126 -2.16 -12.51 10.56
N PHE A 127 -3.02 -13.39 11.08
CA PHE A 127 -4.35 -13.65 10.51
C PHE A 127 -5.30 -12.44 10.62
N THR A 128 -4.97 -11.46 11.48
CA THR A 128 -5.71 -10.21 11.66
C THR A 128 -5.75 -9.37 10.39
N ASP A 129 -4.75 -9.49 9.52
CA ASP A 129 -4.67 -8.76 8.25
C ASP A 129 -5.79 -9.18 7.27
N GLY A 130 -6.40 -10.35 7.50
CA GLY A 130 -7.57 -10.82 6.77
C GLY A 130 -8.92 -10.26 7.24
N LEU A 131 -8.99 -9.61 8.41
CA LEU A 131 -10.23 -9.11 9.02
C LEU A 131 -10.93 -8.03 8.18
N PRO A 132 -10.24 -7.01 7.63
CA PRO A 132 -10.90 -5.99 6.80
C PRO A 132 -11.70 -6.61 5.65
N SER A 133 -11.08 -7.52 4.89
CA SER A 133 -11.71 -8.21 3.76
C SER A 133 -12.89 -9.09 4.20
N LEU A 134 -12.73 -9.83 5.30
CA LEU A 134 -13.77 -10.73 5.80
C LEU A 134 -15.00 -9.96 6.31
N VAL A 135 -14.79 -8.95 7.16
CA VAL A 135 -15.88 -8.17 7.77
C VAL A 135 -16.61 -7.35 6.70
N GLY A 136 -15.86 -6.73 5.78
CA GLY A 136 -16.44 -6.04 4.63
C GLY A 136 -17.30 -6.97 3.77
N ALA A 137 -16.82 -8.17 3.46
CA ALA A 137 -17.56 -9.14 2.66
C ALA A 137 -18.83 -9.65 3.36
N VAL A 138 -18.78 -9.90 4.67
CA VAL A 138 -19.96 -10.28 5.47
C VAL A 138 -21.00 -9.15 5.43
N ALA A 139 -20.59 -7.91 5.67
CA ALA A 139 -21.48 -6.75 5.62
C ALA A 139 -22.12 -6.58 4.23
N GLY A 140 -21.32 -6.66 3.16
CA GLY A 140 -21.79 -6.59 1.78
C GLY A 140 -22.75 -7.74 1.43
N ALA A 141 -22.44 -8.97 1.81
CA ALA A 141 -23.26 -10.14 1.53
C ALA A 141 -24.63 -10.07 2.23
N ILE A 142 -24.65 -9.64 3.50
CA ILE A 142 -25.88 -9.42 4.28
C ILE A 142 -26.71 -8.32 3.62
N LEU A 143 -26.09 -7.17 3.29
CA LEU A 143 -26.80 -6.05 2.68
C LEU A 143 -27.40 -6.43 1.32
N LEU A 144 -26.62 -7.08 0.47
CA LEU A 144 -27.09 -7.59 -0.81
C LEU A 144 -28.26 -8.56 -0.63
N TYR A 145 -28.14 -9.49 0.31
CA TYR A 145 -29.20 -10.43 0.64
C TYR A 145 -30.47 -9.68 1.01
N VAL A 146 -30.40 -8.70 1.92
CA VAL A 146 -31.56 -7.92 2.39
C VAL A 146 -32.19 -7.12 1.24
N LEU A 147 -31.41 -6.34 0.51
CA LEU A 147 -31.91 -5.46 -0.57
C LEU A 147 -32.61 -6.25 -1.67
N VAL A 148 -31.97 -7.30 -2.18
CA VAL A 148 -32.54 -8.12 -3.25
C VAL A 148 -33.76 -8.89 -2.75
N GLY A 149 -33.78 -9.32 -1.49
CA GLY A 149 -34.95 -9.93 -0.87
C GLY A 149 -36.20 -9.03 -0.88
N ARG A 150 -36.03 -7.70 -0.84
CA ARG A 150 -37.14 -6.73 -0.97
C ARG A 150 -37.62 -6.58 -2.41
N LEU A 151 -36.75 -6.83 -3.40
CA LEU A 151 -37.11 -6.82 -4.82
C LEU A 151 -37.88 -8.08 -5.26
N THR A 152 -37.64 -9.21 -4.59
CA THR A 152 -38.23 -10.52 -4.92
C THR A 152 -39.46 -10.89 -4.09
N ARG A 153 -39.73 -10.22 -2.97
CA ARG A 153 -40.93 -10.47 -2.15
C ARG A 153 -42.19 -9.90 -2.84
N PRO A 154 -43.26 -10.69 -3.05
CA PRO A 154 -44.56 -10.19 -3.45
C PRO A 154 -45.13 -9.29 -2.34
N ARG A 155 -45.74 -8.17 -2.72
CA ARG A 155 -46.44 -7.29 -1.76
C ARG A 155 -47.83 -7.85 -1.50
N THR A 156 -48.05 -8.46 -0.34
CA THR A 156 -49.40 -8.78 0.14
C THR A 156 -50.00 -7.53 0.76
N VAL A 157 -50.92 -6.88 0.04
CA VAL A 157 -51.83 -5.87 0.61
C VAL A 157 -53.16 -6.56 0.84
N ALA A 158 -53.80 -6.28 1.96
CA ALA A 158 -55.12 -6.82 2.29
C ALA A 158 -56.12 -6.55 1.15
N GLY A 159 -56.43 -7.57 0.35
CA GLY A 159 -57.63 -7.63 -0.49
C GLY A 159 -57.47 -7.48 -2.00
N GLU A 160 -56.35 -6.99 -2.55
CA GLU A 160 -56.16 -6.88 -4.00
C GLU A 160 -54.74 -7.35 -4.40
N GLU A 161 -54.69 -8.40 -5.22
CA GLU A 161 -53.46 -8.89 -5.87
C GLU A 161 -53.04 -7.88 -6.95
N ASP A 162 -52.29 -6.85 -6.57
CA ASP A 162 -51.64 -5.95 -7.51
C ASP A 162 -50.55 -6.74 -8.28
N GLU A 163 -50.86 -7.11 -9.53
CA GLU A 163 -50.11 -8.02 -10.42
C GLU A 163 -48.62 -7.62 -10.67
N SER A 164 -48.11 -6.50 -10.11
CA SER A 164 -46.74 -6.02 -10.38
C SER A 164 -45.90 -5.49 -9.21
N GLY A 165 -46.40 -5.45 -7.98
CA GLY A 165 -45.77 -4.66 -6.90
C GLY A 165 -44.82 -5.43 -5.98
N TRP A 166 -43.50 -5.22 -6.09
CA TRP A 166 -42.53 -5.55 -5.03
C TRP A 166 -42.47 -4.43 -3.97
N ASP A 167 -41.83 -4.67 -2.82
CA ASP A 167 -41.76 -3.71 -1.69
C ASP A 167 -40.86 -2.49 -1.99
N ARG A 168 -41.37 -1.56 -2.79
CA ARG A 168 -40.66 -0.33 -3.20
C ARG A 168 -40.28 0.55 -2.01
N ARG A 169 -41.20 0.75 -1.08
CA ARG A 169 -40.98 1.62 0.09
C ARG A 169 -39.93 1.02 1.02
N GLY A 170 -40.05 -0.25 1.35
CA GLY A 170 -39.06 -0.92 2.19
C GLY A 170 -37.70 -1.07 1.52
N PHE A 171 -37.65 -1.26 0.20
CA PHE A 171 -36.41 -1.20 -0.56
C PHE A 171 -35.76 0.18 -0.49
N LEU A 172 -36.52 1.25 -0.78
CA LEU A 172 -35.98 2.62 -0.76
C LEU A 172 -35.44 2.99 0.63
N ILE A 173 -36.19 2.69 1.69
CA ILE A 173 -35.74 2.92 3.08
C ILE A 173 -34.47 2.13 3.38
N ALA A 174 -34.41 0.85 3.01
CA ALA A 174 -33.24 0.02 3.25
C ALA A 174 -32.02 0.50 2.45
N ALA A 175 -32.21 0.88 1.19
CA ALA A 175 -31.15 1.36 0.32
C ALA A 175 -30.60 2.72 0.77
N THR A 176 -31.48 3.66 1.15
CA THR A 176 -31.03 4.98 1.66
C THR A 176 -30.38 4.86 3.02
N ALA A 177 -30.92 4.05 3.93
CA ALA A 177 -30.31 3.81 5.24
C ALA A 177 -28.93 3.17 5.10
N ALA A 178 -28.78 2.18 4.21
CA ALA A 178 -27.50 1.56 3.94
C ALA A 178 -26.50 2.56 3.31
N ALA A 179 -26.93 3.36 2.32
CA ALA A 179 -26.08 4.38 1.72
C ALA A 179 -25.59 5.40 2.77
N ALA A 180 -26.48 5.87 3.66
CA ALA A 180 -26.14 6.78 4.73
C ALA A 180 -25.16 6.14 5.73
N ALA A 181 -25.43 4.91 6.18
CA ALA A 181 -24.58 4.19 7.12
C ALA A 181 -23.19 3.91 6.53
N SER A 182 -23.11 3.45 5.28
CA SER A 182 -21.84 3.22 4.58
C SER A 182 -21.06 4.51 4.36
N THR A 183 -21.73 5.61 4.02
CA THR A 183 -21.09 6.92 3.90
C THR A 183 -20.53 7.40 5.23
N ALA A 184 -21.28 7.23 6.33
CA ALA A 184 -20.81 7.56 7.67
C ALA A 184 -19.62 6.68 8.09
N ALA A 185 -19.68 5.37 7.86
CA ALA A 185 -18.57 4.45 8.14
C ALA A 185 -17.31 4.82 7.33
N GLY A 186 -17.47 5.13 6.04
CA GLY A 186 -16.39 5.59 5.18
C GLY A 186 -15.80 6.94 5.63
N ALA A 187 -16.64 7.88 6.08
CA ALA A 187 -16.20 9.17 6.61
C ALA A 187 -15.42 9.00 7.92
N VAL A 188 -15.87 8.13 8.83
CA VAL A 188 -15.16 7.80 10.07
C VAL A 188 -13.83 7.11 9.76
N GLY A 189 -13.82 6.08 8.90
CA GLY A 189 -12.59 5.40 8.49
C GLY A 189 -11.58 6.35 7.86
N ARG A 190 -12.04 7.23 6.96
CA ARG A 190 -11.21 8.28 6.36
C ARG A 190 -10.69 9.27 7.40
N ALA A 191 -11.51 9.68 8.37
CA ALA A 191 -11.09 10.58 9.43
C ALA A 191 -10.00 9.95 10.32
N LEU A 192 -10.14 8.68 10.69
CA LEU A 192 -9.14 7.94 11.46
C LEU A 192 -7.82 7.82 10.69
N ASN A 193 -7.87 7.37 9.43
CA ASN A 193 -6.68 7.27 8.58
C ASN A 193 -6.01 8.64 8.34
N SER A 194 -6.81 9.71 8.23
CA SER A 194 -6.28 11.07 8.07
C SER A 194 -5.57 11.57 9.32
N ARG A 195 -6.01 11.18 10.52
CA ARG A 195 -5.33 11.52 11.78
C ARG A 195 -3.98 10.84 11.86
N SER A 196 -3.90 9.53 11.64
CA SER A 196 -2.61 8.82 11.61
C SER A 196 -1.65 9.40 10.57
N ALA A 197 -2.16 9.79 9.40
CA ALA A 197 -1.37 10.47 8.38
C ALA A 197 -0.91 11.88 8.82
N GLN A 198 -1.71 12.61 9.59
CA GLN A 198 -1.33 13.90 10.17
C GLN A 198 -0.29 13.74 11.28
N ASP A 199 -0.44 12.74 12.14
CA ASP A 199 0.53 12.42 13.20
C ASP A 199 1.89 12.07 12.59
N ALA A 200 1.90 11.29 11.51
CA ALA A 200 3.12 11.01 10.75
C ALA A 200 3.78 12.28 10.22
N VAL A 201 3.01 13.17 9.58
CA VAL A 201 3.52 14.47 9.08
C VAL A 201 4.07 15.33 10.21
N ALA A 202 3.33 15.45 11.31
CA ALA A 202 3.75 16.19 12.49
C ALA A 202 5.04 15.62 13.10
N SER A 203 5.16 14.29 13.17
CA SER A 203 6.37 13.62 13.65
C SER A 203 7.59 13.95 12.77
N ARG A 204 7.42 13.98 11.44
CA ARG A 204 8.47 14.37 10.49
C ARG A 204 8.88 15.83 10.67
N ASP A 205 7.92 16.73 10.74
CA ASP A 205 8.18 18.17 10.84
C ASP A 205 8.83 18.56 12.19
N ALA A 206 8.61 17.74 13.22
CA ALA A 206 9.27 17.86 14.51
C ALA A 206 10.73 17.39 14.51
N VAL A 207 11.16 16.58 13.54
CA VAL A 207 12.53 16.06 13.50
C VAL A 207 13.53 17.20 13.36
N ARG A 208 14.58 17.15 14.18
CA ARG A 208 15.79 17.97 14.05
C ARG A 208 16.97 17.03 13.92
N LEU A 209 17.61 17.04 12.76
CA LEU A 209 18.78 16.20 12.52
C LEU A 209 19.97 16.73 13.33
N PRO A 210 20.60 15.90 14.17
CA PRO A 210 21.84 16.26 14.85
C PRO A 210 22.96 16.54 13.86
N ALA A 211 23.92 17.36 14.28
CA ALA A 211 25.13 17.59 13.50
C ALA A 211 25.90 16.27 13.32
N PRO A 212 26.29 15.91 12.08
CA PRO A 212 27.04 14.67 11.85
C PRO A 212 28.40 14.68 12.56
N ALA A 213 28.69 13.60 13.27
CA ALA A 213 30.02 13.37 13.86
C ALA A 213 31.12 13.25 12.78
N SER A 214 30.74 12.81 11.57
CA SER A 214 31.58 12.81 10.40
C SER A 214 30.83 13.45 9.22
N ALA A 215 30.96 14.77 9.07
CA ALA A 215 30.34 15.53 7.98
C ALA A 215 30.86 15.15 6.59
N ALA A 216 30.04 15.39 5.56
CA ALA A 216 30.49 15.24 4.18
C ALA A 216 31.54 16.30 3.86
N LYS A 217 32.48 15.96 2.97
CA LYS A 217 33.39 16.96 2.41
C LYS A 217 32.58 17.97 1.58
N PRO A 218 32.98 19.25 1.54
CA PRO A 218 32.35 20.22 0.65
C PRO A 218 32.38 19.74 -0.81
N ILE A 219 31.28 19.95 -1.53
CA ILE A 219 31.21 19.67 -2.96
C ILE A 219 32.22 20.58 -3.67
N PRO A 220 33.16 20.05 -4.47
CA PRO A 220 34.09 20.87 -5.22
C PRO A 220 33.38 21.83 -6.17
N ALA A 221 33.89 23.05 -6.33
CA ALA A 221 33.28 24.05 -7.22
C ALA A 221 33.14 23.59 -8.70
N GLY A 222 33.98 22.63 -9.13
CA GLY A 222 33.93 22.02 -10.46
C GLY A 222 33.08 20.75 -10.57
N ALA A 223 32.35 20.35 -9.52
CA ALA A 223 31.58 19.11 -9.50
C ALA A 223 30.41 19.10 -10.50
N GLN A 224 29.85 20.27 -10.82
CA GLN A 224 28.83 20.42 -11.86
C GLN A 224 29.49 20.57 -13.24
N PRO A 225 29.35 19.60 -14.16
CA PRO A 225 29.88 19.75 -15.50
C PRO A 225 29.09 20.80 -16.28
N ARG A 226 29.78 21.63 -17.06
CA ARG A 226 29.17 22.64 -17.95
C ARG A 226 28.75 22.00 -19.28
N VAL A 227 27.95 20.94 -19.21
CA VAL A 227 27.43 20.22 -20.38
C VAL A 227 25.94 20.51 -20.50
N ARG A 228 25.48 20.94 -21.68
CA ARG A 228 24.07 21.23 -21.91
C ARG A 228 23.24 19.96 -21.73
N GLY A 229 22.19 20.03 -20.92
CA GLY A 229 21.27 18.92 -20.68
C GLY A 229 21.75 17.90 -19.64
N ILE A 230 22.91 18.12 -18.99
CA ILE A 230 23.32 17.28 -17.87
C ILE A 230 22.49 17.63 -16.63
N SER A 231 22.15 16.60 -15.83
CA SER A 231 21.45 16.79 -14.56
C SER A 231 22.29 17.60 -13.57
N SER A 232 21.61 18.20 -12.59
CA SER A 232 22.28 18.81 -11.44
C SER A 232 23.11 17.76 -10.69
N PHE A 233 24.28 18.16 -10.19
CA PHE A 233 25.14 17.32 -9.35
C PHE A 233 24.40 16.92 -8.07
N THR A 234 23.69 17.86 -7.45
CA THR A 234 22.77 17.56 -6.34
C THR A 234 21.34 17.59 -6.87
N THR A 235 20.67 16.46 -6.81
CA THR A 235 19.26 16.33 -7.17
C THR A 235 18.40 16.87 -6.02
N PRO A 236 17.51 17.86 -6.26
CA PRO A 236 16.53 18.29 -5.26
C PRO A 236 15.69 17.11 -4.75
N ASN A 237 15.27 17.16 -3.49
CA ASN A 237 14.49 16.07 -2.87
C ASN A 237 13.21 15.75 -3.67
N ASP A 238 12.50 16.77 -4.12
CA ASP A 238 11.24 16.62 -4.88
C ASP A 238 11.45 16.08 -6.31
N ASP A 239 12.67 16.19 -6.85
CA ASP A 239 13.04 15.70 -8.18
C ASP A 239 13.79 14.34 -8.11
N PHE A 240 14.02 13.81 -6.91
CA PHE A 240 14.75 12.56 -6.76
C PHE A 240 13.88 11.38 -7.21
N TYR A 241 14.38 10.61 -8.17
CA TYR A 241 13.62 9.54 -8.80
C TYR A 241 12.99 8.57 -7.79
N ARG A 242 11.80 8.07 -8.11
CA ARG A 242 11.06 7.12 -7.28
C ARG A 242 10.79 5.83 -8.05
N VAL A 243 11.31 4.72 -7.52
CA VAL A 243 11.00 3.37 -7.98
C VAL A 243 10.66 2.53 -6.75
N ASP A 244 9.42 2.07 -6.67
CA ASP A 244 8.87 1.31 -5.55
C ASP A 244 7.69 0.43 -5.99
N THR A 245 7.38 -0.59 -5.19
CA THR A 245 6.25 -1.50 -5.40
C THR A 245 4.98 -1.05 -4.67
N ALA A 246 5.07 -0.03 -3.80
CA ALA A 246 3.96 0.40 -2.98
C ALA A 246 2.89 1.14 -3.80
N LEU A 247 1.64 0.70 -3.67
CA LEU A 247 0.49 1.39 -4.28
C LEU A 247 0.24 2.77 -3.66
N VAL A 248 0.57 2.92 -2.38
CA VAL A 248 0.42 4.15 -1.60
C VAL A 248 1.68 4.32 -0.78
N VAL A 249 2.22 5.53 -0.76
CA VAL A 249 3.41 5.86 0.04
C VAL A 249 3.05 5.73 1.53
N PRO A 250 3.77 4.90 2.30
CA PRO A 250 3.55 4.79 3.73
C PRO A 250 3.78 6.13 4.44
N LYS A 251 2.84 6.51 5.29
CA LYS A 251 2.98 7.64 6.20
C LYS A 251 3.25 7.10 7.59
N VAL A 252 4.53 6.88 7.88
CA VAL A 252 5.00 6.31 9.14
C VAL A 252 5.23 7.40 10.17
N ASP A 253 4.70 7.23 11.37
CA ASP A 253 4.99 8.08 12.52
C ASP A 253 6.32 7.66 13.17
N ALA A 254 7.28 8.58 13.21
CA ALA A 254 8.61 8.33 13.76
C ALA A 254 8.60 8.01 15.26
N ASN A 255 7.60 8.47 16.01
CA ASN A 255 7.51 8.23 17.46
C ASN A 255 7.20 6.75 17.79
N THR A 256 6.43 6.11 16.91
CA THR A 256 6.00 4.70 17.07
C THR A 256 6.84 3.72 16.28
N TRP A 257 7.65 4.20 15.33
CA TRP A 257 8.53 3.37 14.51
C TRP A 257 9.59 2.61 15.34
N ARG A 258 9.86 1.37 14.95
CA ARG A 258 10.88 0.49 15.54
C ARG A 258 11.64 -0.27 14.46
N LEU A 259 12.95 -0.43 14.67
CA LEU A 259 13.82 -1.31 13.89
C LEU A 259 14.27 -2.49 14.77
N ARG A 260 14.21 -3.69 14.21
CA ARG A 260 14.74 -4.90 14.85
C ARG A 260 15.88 -5.49 14.03
N ILE A 261 16.99 -5.81 14.68
CA ILE A 261 18.11 -6.57 14.11
C ILE A 261 18.17 -7.91 14.82
N HIS A 262 17.88 -8.98 14.10
CA HIS A 262 17.75 -10.33 14.65
C HIS A 262 18.07 -11.41 13.60
N GLY A 263 18.13 -12.65 14.04
CA GLY A 263 18.27 -13.82 13.16
C GLY A 263 19.63 -14.52 13.28
N LYS A 264 19.95 -15.35 12.27
CA LYS A 264 21.21 -16.11 12.28
C LYS A 264 22.41 -15.19 12.15
N GLY A 265 23.49 -15.48 12.88
CA GLY A 265 24.69 -14.64 12.93
C GLY A 265 24.58 -13.39 13.81
N VAL A 266 23.41 -13.12 14.38
CA VAL A 266 23.21 -12.12 15.44
C VAL A 266 23.41 -12.81 16.79
N ARG A 267 24.23 -12.21 17.66
CA ARG A 267 24.48 -12.72 19.02
C ARG A 267 23.46 -12.19 20.03
N ARG A 268 22.97 -10.97 19.84
CA ARG A 268 21.95 -10.33 20.67
C ARG A 268 20.98 -9.58 19.77
N ASP A 269 19.71 -9.95 19.82
CA ASP A 269 18.64 -9.21 19.15
C ASP A 269 18.61 -7.77 19.67
N LEU A 270 18.60 -6.81 18.75
CA LEU A 270 18.53 -5.39 19.05
C LEU A 270 17.22 -4.81 18.55
N GLU A 271 16.67 -3.88 19.31
CA GLU A 271 15.55 -3.04 18.90
C GLU A 271 15.92 -1.58 19.10
N PHE A 272 15.62 -0.75 18.10
CA PHE A 272 15.88 0.68 18.11
C PHE A 272 14.61 1.44 17.79
N SER A 273 14.31 2.47 18.58
CA SER A 273 13.41 3.55 18.18
C SER A 273 14.09 4.49 17.18
N TYR A 274 13.33 5.39 16.58
CA TYR A 274 13.91 6.43 15.74
C TYR A 274 14.85 7.36 16.52
N GLN A 275 14.49 7.68 17.77
CA GLN A 275 15.32 8.52 18.64
C GLN A 275 16.66 7.84 18.97
N ASP A 276 16.68 6.53 19.21
CA ASP A 276 17.91 5.77 19.46
C ASP A 276 18.89 5.86 18.27
N LEU A 277 18.39 6.06 17.04
CA LEU A 277 19.23 6.26 15.87
C LEU A 277 19.70 7.71 15.74
N LEU A 278 18.87 8.71 16.06
CA LEU A 278 19.26 10.11 16.09
C LEU A 278 20.37 10.36 17.13
N ASP A 279 20.32 9.69 18.28
CA ASP A 279 21.29 9.88 19.36
C ASP A 279 22.66 9.23 19.09
N ARG A 280 22.83 8.57 17.93
CA ARG A 280 24.10 7.93 17.55
C ARG A 280 25.03 8.86 16.78
N PRO A 281 26.33 8.53 16.70
CA PRO A 281 27.25 9.24 15.82
C PRO A 281 26.82 9.14 14.35
N LEU A 282 26.29 10.23 13.81
CA LEU A 282 25.84 10.29 12.42
C LEU A 282 27.02 10.53 11.47
N ILE A 283 26.97 9.89 10.30
CA ILE A 283 27.84 10.16 9.17
C ILE A 283 27.03 10.86 8.08
N GLU A 284 27.70 11.71 7.31
CA GLU A 284 27.10 12.42 6.18
C GLU A 284 27.94 12.22 4.91
N ARG A 285 27.32 11.76 3.81
CA ARG A 285 28.04 11.40 2.58
C ARG A 285 27.29 11.80 1.32
N GLU A 286 28.04 12.22 0.30
CA GLU A 286 27.55 12.42 -1.06
C GLU A 286 27.45 11.07 -1.77
N ILE A 287 26.23 10.58 -2.00
CA ILE A 287 26.00 9.24 -2.57
C ILE A 287 24.98 9.35 -3.71
N THR A 288 25.37 8.77 -4.85
CA THR A 288 24.47 8.54 -5.98
C THR A 288 23.71 7.23 -5.79
N LEU A 289 22.39 7.29 -5.93
CA LEU A 289 21.54 6.11 -6.11
C LEU A 289 21.21 5.98 -7.60
N CYS A 290 21.30 4.76 -8.12
CA CYS A 290 20.95 4.44 -9.49
C CYS A 290 20.12 3.16 -9.52
N CYS A 291 18.99 3.18 -10.21
CA CYS A 291 18.17 1.98 -10.40
C CYS A 291 18.88 0.98 -11.33
N VAL A 292 18.67 -0.32 -11.09
CA VAL A 292 19.13 -1.38 -11.99
C VAL A 292 18.51 -1.28 -13.39
N SER A 293 17.32 -0.68 -13.50
CA SER A 293 16.61 -0.46 -14.75
C SER A 293 16.96 0.88 -15.42
N ASN A 294 17.94 1.63 -14.90
CA ASN A 294 18.32 2.89 -15.52
C ASN A 294 19.11 2.64 -16.81
N GLU A 295 18.60 3.11 -17.94
CA GLU A 295 19.30 3.09 -19.22
C GLU A 295 20.36 4.20 -19.28
N VAL A 296 21.23 4.15 -20.31
CA VAL A 296 22.19 5.23 -20.56
C VAL A 296 21.44 6.53 -20.87
N GLY A 297 21.63 7.55 -20.03
CA GLY A 297 20.89 8.81 -20.11
C GLY A 297 19.47 8.75 -19.54
N GLY A 298 19.11 7.65 -18.87
CA GLY A 298 17.81 7.46 -18.25
C GLY A 298 17.59 8.28 -16.97
N PRO A 299 16.33 8.42 -16.53
CA PRO A 299 15.95 9.30 -15.42
C PRO A 299 16.07 8.65 -14.03
N TYR A 300 16.38 7.36 -13.94
CA TYR A 300 16.36 6.61 -12.68
C TYR A 300 17.71 6.64 -11.95
N ILE A 301 18.27 7.85 -11.82
CA ILE A 301 19.51 8.14 -11.13
C ILE A 301 19.42 9.49 -10.43
N GLY A 302 19.93 9.57 -9.20
CA GLY A 302 19.91 10.79 -8.40
C GLY A 302 21.08 10.82 -7.44
N HIS A 303 21.58 12.02 -7.15
CA HIS A 303 22.69 12.23 -6.23
C HIS A 303 22.28 13.19 -5.12
N ALA A 304 22.53 12.80 -3.88
CA ALA A 304 22.14 13.57 -2.71
C ALA A 304 23.16 13.41 -1.59
N ARG A 305 23.09 14.34 -0.64
CA ARG A 305 23.81 14.26 0.62
C ARG A 305 22.97 13.50 1.64
N TRP A 306 23.45 12.35 2.06
CA TRP A 306 22.72 11.47 2.98
C TRP A 306 23.31 11.56 4.38
N ILE A 307 22.43 11.61 5.38
CA ILE A 307 22.79 11.67 6.81
C ILE A 307 22.22 10.43 7.48
N GLY A 308 23.03 9.68 8.21
CA GLY A 308 22.56 8.44 8.85
C GLY A 308 23.54 7.79 9.81
N VAL A 309 23.11 6.67 10.39
CA VAL A 309 23.93 5.82 11.25
C VAL A 309 24.63 4.77 10.39
N ARG A 310 25.94 4.58 10.59
CA ARG A 310 26.68 3.53 9.86
C ARG A 310 26.10 2.15 10.19
N LEU A 311 25.62 1.45 9.16
CA LEU A 311 24.96 0.15 9.33
C LEU A 311 25.93 -0.91 9.86
N ALA A 312 27.19 -0.88 9.41
CA ALA A 312 28.23 -1.79 9.91
C ALA A 312 28.42 -1.70 11.43
N ASP A 313 28.19 -0.54 12.06
CA ASP A 313 28.39 -0.39 13.51
C ASP A 313 27.23 -1.00 14.29
N LEU A 314 25.99 -0.85 13.79
CA LEU A 314 24.81 -1.53 14.35
C LEU A 314 24.94 -3.06 14.24
N LEU A 315 25.43 -3.56 13.10
CA LEU A 315 25.66 -4.99 12.89
C LEU A 315 26.74 -5.54 13.83
N LYS A 316 27.86 -4.82 14.03
CA LYS A 316 28.88 -5.19 15.01
C LYS A 316 28.33 -5.21 16.44
N GLU A 317 27.49 -4.23 16.80
CA GLU A 317 26.84 -4.17 18.12
C GLU A 317 25.93 -5.39 18.35
N ALA A 318 25.22 -5.83 17.30
CA ALA A 318 24.42 -7.05 17.31
C ALA A 318 25.28 -8.33 17.34
N GLY A 319 26.60 -8.22 17.15
CA GLY A 319 27.56 -9.31 17.15
C GLY A 319 27.78 -9.98 15.80
N VAL A 320 27.29 -9.38 14.72
CA VAL A 320 27.47 -9.87 13.35
C VAL A 320 28.93 -9.72 12.93
N LYS A 321 29.45 -10.75 12.25
CA LYS A 321 30.75 -10.74 11.60
C LYS A 321 30.56 -10.98 10.10
N PRO A 322 31.38 -10.39 9.22
CA PRO A 322 31.33 -10.71 7.80
C PRO A 322 31.79 -12.16 7.54
N PRO A 323 31.25 -12.83 6.50
CA PRO A 323 31.66 -14.19 6.12
C PRO A 323 33.17 -14.36 5.95
N SER A 324 33.87 -13.37 5.37
CA SER A 324 35.33 -13.38 5.21
C SER A 324 36.10 -13.47 6.54
N ARG A 325 35.44 -13.17 7.66
CA ARG A 325 35.98 -13.27 9.03
C ARG A 325 35.31 -14.36 9.86
N GLY A 326 34.73 -15.36 9.19
CA GLY A 326 34.10 -16.51 9.83
C GLY A 326 32.72 -16.23 10.43
N GLY A 327 32.01 -15.20 9.94
CA GLY A 327 30.63 -14.94 10.31
C GLY A 327 29.66 -15.94 9.68
N GLU A 328 28.60 -16.29 10.41
CA GLU A 328 27.60 -17.26 9.95
C GLU A 328 26.53 -16.68 9.01
N ALA A 329 26.37 -15.35 9.01
CA ALA A 329 25.40 -14.64 8.19
C ALA A 329 26.08 -14.12 6.92
N ASP A 330 25.59 -14.55 5.76
CA ASP A 330 26.05 -14.12 4.44
C ASP A 330 25.15 -13.04 3.82
N GLN A 331 23.88 -12.97 4.23
CA GLN A 331 22.88 -12.03 3.74
C GLN A 331 22.15 -11.30 4.88
N ILE A 332 21.95 -10.00 4.68
CA ILE A 332 20.97 -9.20 5.42
C ILE A 332 19.65 -9.31 4.66
N ILE A 333 18.58 -9.70 5.35
CA ILE A 333 17.22 -9.67 4.82
C ILE A 333 16.53 -8.44 5.40
N SER A 334 16.54 -7.35 4.65
CA SER A 334 15.83 -6.12 5.00
C SER A 334 14.34 -6.32 4.72
N ARG A 335 13.49 -5.94 5.68
CA ARG A 335 12.02 -5.93 5.54
C ARG A 335 11.50 -4.54 5.90
N SER A 336 10.71 -3.95 5.01
CA SER A 336 10.13 -2.61 5.20
C SER A 336 8.65 -2.68 5.59
N VAL A 337 8.12 -1.54 6.02
CA VAL A 337 6.72 -1.37 6.44
C VAL A 337 5.70 -1.57 5.31
N ASP A 338 6.11 -1.39 4.06
CA ASP A 338 5.30 -1.61 2.85
C ASP A 338 5.44 -3.04 2.29
N GLY A 339 6.26 -3.88 2.93
CA GLY A 339 6.46 -5.27 2.59
C GLY A 339 7.49 -5.57 1.51
N MET A 340 8.29 -4.59 1.13
CA MET A 340 9.49 -4.86 0.36
C MET A 340 10.45 -5.70 1.19
N THR A 341 11.01 -6.73 0.55
CA THR A 341 12.04 -7.58 1.16
C THR A 341 13.22 -7.73 0.23
N LEU A 342 14.43 -7.53 0.78
CA LEU A 342 15.64 -7.38 0.00
C LEU A 342 16.81 -8.10 0.66
N GLY A 343 17.57 -8.83 -0.15
CA GLY A 343 18.84 -9.43 0.24
C GLY A 343 19.99 -8.47 -0.05
N THR A 344 20.82 -8.19 0.94
CA THR A 344 22.09 -7.49 0.76
C THR A 344 23.22 -8.32 1.37
N PRO A 345 24.33 -8.57 0.68
CA PRO A 345 25.44 -9.32 1.26
C PRO A 345 25.99 -8.64 2.52
N VAL A 346 26.17 -9.42 3.59
CA VAL A 346 26.77 -8.92 4.85
C VAL A 346 28.19 -8.43 4.59
N GLU A 347 28.93 -9.15 3.73
CA GLU A 347 30.28 -8.79 3.32
C GLU A 347 30.33 -7.36 2.76
N ASP A 348 29.44 -7.04 1.82
CA ASP A 348 29.35 -5.74 1.17
C ASP A 348 29.03 -4.61 2.15
N VAL A 349 28.13 -4.84 3.11
CA VAL A 349 27.78 -3.81 4.11
C VAL A 349 28.91 -3.58 5.12
N MET A 350 29.79 -4.57 5.33
CA MET A 350 30.83 -4.55 6.35
C MET A 350 32.25 -4.39 5.78
N ASP A 351 32.43 -4.19 4.47
CA ASP A 351 33.75 -4.08 3.81
C ASP A 351 34.50 -2.76 4.05
N GLY A 352 33.86 -1.82 4.75
CA GLY A 352 34.40 -0.49 5.05
C GLY A 352 33.73 0.65 4.30
N ARG A 353 32.87 0.36 3.31
CA ARG A 353 32.03 1.38 2.68
C ARG A 353 31.08 2.02 3.70
N ASP A 354 30.68 3.25 3.42
CA ASP A 354 29.80 4.03 4.28
C ASP A 354 28.32 3.66 4.07
N ALA A 355 28.01 2.36 4.17
CA ALA A 355 26.63 1.87 4.22
C ALA A 355 25.94 2.38 5.50
N MET A 356 24.71 2.86 5.37
CA MET A 356 24.01 3.52 6.47
C MET A 356 22.52 3.19 6.52
N LEU A 357 21.95 3.38 7.71
CA LEU A 357 20.54 3.67 7.85
C LEU A 357 20.38 5.19 7.77
N ALA A 358 19.93 5.68 6.63
CA ALA A 358 19.75 7.10 6.38
C ALA A 358 18.51 7.61 7.11
N LEU A 359 18.66 8.75 7.77
CA LEU A 359 17.63 9.48 8.52
C LEU A 359 17.30 10.83 7.85
N GLY A 360 18.25 11.35 7.08
CA GLY A 360 18.14 12.64 6.38
C GLY A 360 18.73 12.62 4.98
N MET A 361 18.26 13.55 4.16
CA MET A 361 18.62 13.73 2.76
C MET A 361 18.65 15.23 2.43
N ASN A 362 19.77 15.67 1.86
CA ASN A 362 20.07 17.06 1.53
C ASN A 362 19.87 18.04 2.70
N GLY A 363 20.21 17.60 3.92
CA GLY A 363 20.10 18.40 5.15
C GLY A 363 18.71 18.42 5.79
N GLU A 364 17.73 17.74 5.20
CA GLU A 364 16.36 17.64 5.71
C GLU A 364 16.04 16.23 6.19
N PRO A 365 15.09 16.04 7.14
CA PRO A 365 14.53 14.73 7.41
C PRO A 365 14.00 14.11 6.12
N LEU A 366 14.19 12.78 5.97
CA LEU A 366 13.77 12.08 4.76
C LEU A 366 12.34 12.46 4.34
N PRO A 367 12.09 12.72 3.05
CA PRO A 367 10.73 12.77 2.53
C PRO A 367 10.06 11.40 2.66
N PHE A 368 8.73 11.36 2.84
CA PHE A 368 7.98 10.09 2.88
C PHE A 368 8.20 9.26 1.61
N VAL A 369 8.23 9.92 0.45
CA VAL A 369 8.45 9.28 -0.86
C VAL A 369 9.85 8.66 -0.99
N ASN A 370 10.81 9.06 -0.16
CA ASN A 370 12.17 8.53 -0.14
C ASN A 370 12.46 7.69 1.12
N GLY A 371 11.44 7.25 1.86
CA GLY A 371 11.59 6.26 2.93
C GLY A 371 11.64 6.81 4.35
N PHE A 372 10.99 7.95 4.64
CA PHE A 372 10.81 8.38 6.03
C PHE A 372 10.17 7.29 6.90
N PRO A 373 10.65 7.07 8.15
CA PRO A 373 11.70 7.83 8.84
C PRO A 373 13.13 7.33 8.57
N VAL A 374 13.29 6.10 8.10
CA VAL A 374 14.59 5.46 7.91
C VAL A 374 14.57 4.61 6.64
N ARG A 375 15.59 4.79 5.79
CA ARG A 375 15.87 3.88 4.67
C ARG A 375 17.26 3.27 4.80
N MET A 376 17.48 2.13 4.14
CA MET A 376 18.83 1.60 3.99
C MET A 376 19.55 2.37 2.87
N LEU A 377 20.88 2.42 2.91
CA LEU A 377 21.66 3.00 1.83
C LEU A 377 23.00 2.29 1.76
N VAL A 378 23.26 1.61 0.64
CA VAL A 378 24.49 0.84 0.44
C VAL A 378 25.22 1.36 -0.80
N PRO A 379 26.24 2.22 -0.62
CA PRO A 379 27.03 2.75 -1.73
C PRO A 379 27.62 1.63 -2.60
N GLY A 380 27.63 1.85 -3.92
CA GLY A 380 28.21 0.90 -4.87
C GLY A 380 27.30 -0.26 -5.28
N LEU A 381 26.15 -0.43 -4.64
CA LEU A 381 25.10 -1.36 -5.09
C LEU A 381 23.96 -0.59 -5.76
N TYR A 382 23.18 -1.29 -6.59
CA TYR A 382 22.01 -0.69 -7.23
C TYR A 382 20.96 -0.27 -6.19
N GLY A 383 20.23 0.80 -6.47
CA GLY A 383 19.31 1.42 -5.52
C GLY A 383 18.16 0.53 -5.03
N TYR A 384 17.92 -0.63 -5.65
CA TYR A 384 16.90 -1.57 -5.16
C TYR A 384 17.26 -2.18 -3.80
N VAL A 385 18.52 -2.17 -3.35
CA VAL A 385 18.91 -2.65 -2.00
C VAL A 385 18.84 -1.57 -0.91
N SER A 386 18.49 -0.34 -1.28
CA SER A 386 18.53 0.84 -0.41
C SER A 386 17.13 1.37 -0.12
#